data_AF-N1QW39-F1
#
_entry.id   AF-N1QW39-F1
#
_cell.length_a   1.000
_cell.length_b   1.000
_cell.length_c   1.000
_cell.angle_alpha   90.00
_cell.angle_beta   90.00
_cell.angle_gamma   90.00
#
_symmetry.space_group_name_H-M   'P 1'
#
loop_
_entity.id
_entity.type
_entity.pdbx_description
1 polymer ?
#
loop_
_entity_poly.entity_id
_entity_poly.type
_entity_poly.pdbx_seq_one_letter_code
_entity_poly.pdbx_strand_id
1 'polypeptide(L)'
;MGSLIEMTGPKRGITMTSPVLVEFDMRIRKGEQEEDDLQLIDGAIDCELTTPSRPSTNRINGDCGAVDITLARVPGAVEATIDVVISKVQSGFNLSLSSFVFAGGSHQGIKLFCGIIGEPCGLTRRL
;
A
#
# COMPACT_ATOMS: atom_id res chain seq x y z
N MET A 1 24.09 9.49 -25.26
CA MET A 1 23.49 8.20 -25.67
C MET A 1 23.64 7.25 -24.49
N GLY A 2 22.60 7.14 -23.66
CA GLY A 2 22.60 6.26 -22.49
C GLY A 2 22.08 4.89 -22.89
N SER A 3 22.85 3.84 -22.62
CA SER A 3 22.48 2.45 -22.92
C SER A 3 21.39 1.95 -21.97
N LEU A 4 20.45 1.16 -22.51
CA LEU A 4 19.40 0.51 -21.74
C LEU A 4 19.98 -0.67 -20.94
N ILE A 5 19.69 -0.74 -19.64
CA ILE A 5 20.00 -1.93 -18.82
C ILE A 5 18.84 -2.91 -19.00
N GLU A 6 19.13 -4.05 -19.61
CA GLU A 6 18.18 -5.14 -19.80
C GLU A 6 18.13 -5.99 -18.51
N MET A 7 17.04 -5.87 -17.76
CA MET A 7 16.78 -6.74 -16.61
C MET A 7 16.02 -7.98 -17.07
N THR A 8 16.70 -9.12 -17.14
CA THR A 8 16.05 -10.41 -17.39
C THR A 8 15.38 -10.90 -16.11
N GLY A 9 14.09 -11.22 -16.21
CA GLY A 9 13.33 -11.85 -15.11
C GLY A 9 13.91 -13.22 -14.72
N PRO A 10 13.58 -13.72 -13.52
CA PRO A 10 14.18 -14.95 -12.98
C PRO A 10 13.93 -16.17 -13.88
N LYS A 11 14.99 -16.97 -14.08
CA LYS A 11 15.06 -18.06 -15.07
C LYS A 11 14.28 -19.34 -14.72
N ARG A 12 13.61 -19.41 -13.55
CA ARG A 12 12.83 -20.57 -13.09
C ARG A 12 11.60 -20.10 -12.33
N GLY A 13 10.48 -20.79 -12.53
CA GLY A 13 9.21 -20.48 -11.89
C GLY A 13 9.26 -20.65 -10.36
N ILE A 14 8.79 -19.64 -9.65
CA ILE A 14 8.56 -19.71 -8.20
C ILE A 14 7.20 -20.36 -8.00
N THR A 15 7.17 -21.64 -7.64
CA THR A 15 5.96 -22.25 -7.06
C THR A 15 5.92 -21.86 -5.59
N MET A 16 4.90 -21.10 -5.20
CA MET A 16 4.66 -20.66 -3.83
C MET A 16 3.56 -21.52 -3.21
N THR A 17 3.95 -22.51 -2.40
CA THR A 17 3.08 -23.38 -1.60
C THR A 17 3.00 -22.96 -0.12
N SER A 18 3.54 -21.79 0.23
CA SER A 18 3.79 -21.34 1.61
C SER A 18 3.06 -20.04 1.96
N PRO A 19 2.84 -19.73 3.27
CA PRO A 19 2.29 -18.45 3.73
C PRO A 19 3.12 -17.28 3.19
N VAL A 20 2.45 -16.23 2.76
CA VAL A 20 3.10 -14.98 2.33
C VAL A 20 3.58 -14.29 3.59
N LEU A 21 4.89 -14.10 3.75
CA LEU A 21 5.43 -13.26 4.81
C LEU A 21 5.36 -11.80 4.35
N VAL A 22 4.75 -10.94 5.17
CA VAL A 22 4.70 -9.49 4.93
C VAL A 22 5.57 -8.82 5.97
N GLU A 23 6.72 -8.30 5.53
CA GLU A 23 7.64 -7.51 6.33
C GLU A 23 7.29 -6.02 6.23
N PHE A 24 7.45 -5.29 7.33
CA PHE A 24 7.19 -3.86 7.42
C PHE A 24 8.25 -3.19 8.30
N ASP A 25 8.73 -2.03 7.85
CA ASP A 25 9.42 -1.04 8.66
C ASP A 25 8.65 0.28 8.46
N MET A 26 7.88 0.69 9.46
CA MET A 26 7.11 1.93 9.43
C MET A 26 7.65 2.91 10.47
N ARG A 27 7.78 4.16 10.05
CA ARG A 27 8.35 5.25 10.84
C ARG A 27 7.43 6.47 10.81
N ILE A 28 7.40 7.22 11.91
CA ILE A 28 6.74 8.54 11.98
C ILE A 28 7.78 9.59 11.60
N ARG A 29 7.48 10.31 10.52
CA ARG A 29 8.36 11.39 10.05
C ARG A 29 8.47 12.50 11.08
N LYS A 30 9.70 12.82 11.51
CA LYS A 30 9.97 13.90 12.49
C LYS A 30 10.87 15.00 11.93
N GLY A 31 11.80 14.67 11.03
CA GLY A 31 12.81 15.58 10.52
C GLY A 31 12.90 15.60 8.99
N GLU A 32 14.02 16.12 8.49
CA GLU A 32 14.36 16.06 7.06
C GLU A 32 15.09 14.76 6.70
N GLN A 33 15.79 14.14 7.65
CA GLN A 33 16.54 12.92 7.46
C GLN A 33 15.79 11.72 8.05
N GLU A 34 15.89 10.56 7.40
CA GLU A 34 15.27 9.31 7.87
C GLU A 34 15.81 8.86 9.24
N GLU A 35 17.04 9.27 9.59
CA GLU A 35 17.64 9.03 10.91
C GLU A 35 16.92 9.74 12.05
N ASP A 36 16.21 10.84 11.75
CA ASP A 36 15.40 11.58 12.73
C ASP A 36 14.05 10.91 12.99
N ASP A 37 13.63 10.00 12.11
CA ASP A 37 12.29 9.43 12.12
C ASP A 37 12.13 8.39 13.24
N LEU A 38 11.01 8.51 13.94
CA LEU A 38 10.72 7.63 15.06
C LEU A 38 10.17 6.30 14.54
N GLN A 39 10.83 5.19 14.85
CA GLN A 39 10.32 3.86 14.54
C GLN A 39 8.93 3.66 15.18
N LEU A 40 7.93 3.44 14.34
CA LEU A 40 6.58 3.13 14.79
C LEU A 40 6.43 1.62 14.99
N ILE A 41 6.83 0.85 13.99
CA ILE A 41 6.75 -0.60 14.00
C ILE A 41 7.74 -1.21 13.00
N ASP A 42 8.38 -2.29 13.40
CA ASP A 42 9.30 -3.07 12.57
C ASP A 42 9.10 -4.56 12.86
N GLY A 43 8.98 -5.36 11.81
CA GLY A 43 8.79 -6.79 11.93
C GLY A 43 8.09 -7.40 10.72
N ALA A 44 7.54 -8.59 10.92
CA ALA A 44 6.83 -9.31 9.88
C ALA A 44 5.62 -10.07 10.43
N ILE A 45 4.63 -10.28 9.56
CA ILE A 45 3.47 -11.14 9.84
C ILE A 45 3.37 -12.25 8.80
N ASP A 46 3.01 -13.44 9.26
CA ASP A 46 2.61 -14.54 8.39
C ASP A 46 1.18 -14.29 7.88
N CYS A 47 1.03 -14.19 6.57
CA CYS A 47 -0.25 -14.19 5.89
C CYS A 47 -0.49 -15.57 5.28
N GLU A 48 -1.34 -16.39 5.90
CA GLU A 48 -1.68 -17.69 5.33
C GLU A 48 -2.40 -17.55 3.99
N LEU A 49 -2.10 -18.45 3.03
CA LEU A 49 -2.80 -18.54 1.74
C LEU A 49 -4.28 -18.98 1.87
N THR A 50 -4.68 -19.40 3.08
CA THR A 50 -6.05 -19.67 3.51
C THR A 50 -6.81 -18.40 3.87
N THR A 51 -6.16 -17.22 3.80
CA THR A 51 -6.79 -15.93 4.14
C THR A 51 -8.17 -15.88 3.50
N PRO A 52 -9.22 -15.66 4.31
CA PRO A 52 -10.56 -15.64 3.79
C PRO A 52 -10.64 -14.62 2.65
N SER A 53 -11.50 -14.89 1.67
CA SER A 53 -11.85 -13.88 0.67
C SER A 53 -12.43 -12.62 1.34
N ARG A 54 -12.96 -12.76 2.56
CA ARG A 54 -13.34 -11.65 3.43
C ARG A 54 -12.11 -11.02 4.11
N PRO A 55 -12.05 -9.69 4.23
CA PRO A 55 -11.03 -9.00 4.98
C PRO A 55 -10.97 -9.47 6.42
N SER A 56 -9.74 -9.55 6.89
CA SER A 56 -9.41 -9.72 8.30
C SER A 56 -8.51 -8.57 8.71
N THR A 57 -8.84 -7.94 9.84
CA THR A 57 -8.04 -6.87 10.41
C THR A 57 -7.22 -7.45 11.56
N ASN A 58 -5.91 -7.33 11.46
CA ASN A 58 -4.95 -7.68 12.51
C ASN A 58 -4.40 -6.39 13.11
N ARG A 59 -4.28 -6.36 14.44
CA ARG A 59 -3.62 -5.26 15.14
C ARG A 59 -2.18 -5.63 15.43
N ILE A 60 -1.26 -4.79 15.02
CA ILE A 60 0.17 -4.96 15.27
C ILE A 60 0.61 -3.83 16.20
N ASN A 61 1.16 -4.19 17.36
CA ASN A 61 1.68 -3.23 18.32
C ASN A 61 3.16 -3.00 18.04
N GLY A 62 3.57 -1.75 17.99
CA GLY A 62 4.97 -1.34 17.95
C GLY A 62 5.31 -0.46 19.16
N ASP A 63 6.55 0.01 19.22
CA ASP A 63 7.09 0.69 20.40
C ASP A 63 6.46 2.05 20.64
N CYS A 64 6.09 2.75 19.55
CA CYS A 64 5.56 4.12 19.61
C CYS A 64 4.07 4.20 19.25
N GLY A 65 3.38 3.07 19.12
CA GLY A 65 1.97 3.02 18.74
C GLY A 65 1.54 1.66 18.23
N ALA A 66 0.36 1.59 17.61
CA ALA A 66 -0.12 0.37 17.00
C ALA A 66 -0.77 0.67 15.65
N VAL A 67 -0.65 -0.29 14.73
CA VAL A 67 -1.16 -0.21 13.37
C VAL A 67 -2.15 -1.35 13.16
N ASP A 68 -3.33 -1.02 12.67
CA ASP A 68 -4.30 -2.02 12.23
C ASP A 68 -4.07 -2.29 10.73
N ILE A 69 -3.74 -3.54 10.39
CA ILE A 69 -3.54 -3.99 9.01
C ILE A 69 -4.73 -4.85 8.59
N THR A 70 -5.33 -4.53 7.45
CA THR A 70 -6.45 -5.30 6.89
C THR A 70 -6.00 -6.06 5.64
N LEU A 71 -6.20 -7.37 5.62
CA LEU A 71 -5.77 -8.28 4.55
C LEU A 71 -6.97 -9.04 3.99
N ALA A 72 -7.06 -9.15 2.66
CA ALA A 72 -8.08 -9.92 1.96
C ALA A 72 -7.49 -10.59 0.72
N ARG A 73 -7.91 -11.83 0.43
CA ARG A 73 -7.57 -12.50 -0.82
C ARG A 73 -8.45 -11.99 -1.95
N VAL A 74 -7.84 -11.42 -3.00
CA VAL A 74 -8.51 -10.96 -4.23
C VAL A 74 -8.05 -11.80 -5.42
N PRO A 75 -8.77 -12.87 -5.80
CA PRO A 75 -8.36 -13.76 -6.89
C PRO A 75 -8.36 -13.04 -8.24
N GLY A 76 -7.29 -13.22 -9.02
CA GLY A 76 -7.17 -12.58 -10.35
C GLY A 76 -6.96 -11.08 -10.32
N ALA A 77 -6.58 -10.51 -9.16
CA ALA A 77 -6.13 -9.13 -9.09
C ALA A 77 -4.90 -8.92 -9.97
N VAL A 78 -4.83 -7.73 -10.57
CA VAL A 78 -3.68 -7.24 -11.35
C VAL A 78 -3.19 -5.95 -10.72
N GLU A 79 -1.88 -5.74 -10.74
CA GLU A 79 -1.27 -4.49 -10.28
C GLU A 79 -1.75 -3.33 -11.19
N ALA A 80 -2.16 -2.23 -10.56
CA ALA A 80 -2.60 -1.04 -11.28
C ALA A 80 -1.98 0.22 -10.66
N THR A 81 -1.44 1.09 -11.50
CA THR A 81 -0.94 2.40 -11.07
C THR A 81 -1.95 3.47 -11.44
N ILE A 82 -2.31 4.33 -10.48
CA ILE A 82 -3.17 5.49 -10.70
C ILE A 82 -2.36 6.74 -10.38
N ASP A 83 -2.20 7.58 -11.40
CA ASP A 83 -1.63 8.92 -11.28
C ASP A 83 -2.74 9.96 -11.37
N VAL A 84 -2.86 10.80 -10.34
CA VAL A 84 -3.79 11.92 -10.31
C VAL A 84 -2.98 13.21 -10.31
N VAL A 85 -3.13 13.99 -11.38
CA VAL A 85 -2.47 15.29 -11.53
C VAL A 85 -3.48 16.40 -11.35
N ILE A 86 -3.20 17.27 -10.38
CA ILE A 86 -4.03 18.42 -10.07
C ILE A 86 -3.34 19.65 -10.63
N SER A 87 -3.70 20.02 -11.86
CA SER A 87 -2.95 21.05 -12.60
C SER A 87 -3.27 22.47 -12.17
N LYS A 88 -4.49 22.72 -11.65
CA LYS A 88 -4.94 24.05 -11.21
C LYS A 88 -5.89 23.90 -10.02
N VAL A 89 -5.74 24.80 -9.05
CA VAL A 89 -6.58 24.88 -7.85
C VAL A 89 -6.95 26.34 -7.65
N GLN A 90 -8.24 26.67 -7.57
CA GLN A 90 -8.70 28.05 -7.30
C GLN A 90 -8.74 28.35 -5.80
N SER A 91 -9.15 27.35 -5.02
CA SER A 91 -9.18 27.35 -3.56
C SER A 91 -9.08 25.90 -3.08
N GLY A 92 -8.73 25.70 -1.81
CA GLY A 92 -8.55 24.35 -1.27
C GLY A 92 -9.83 23.51 -1.38
N PHE A 93 -9.70 22.26 -1.81
CA PHE A 93 -10.83 21.32 -1.94
C PHE A 93 -10.53 19.96 -1.31
N ASN A 94 -11.58 19.27 -0.88
CA ASN A 94 -11.47 17.91 -0.37
C ASN A 94 -11.40 16.92 -1.54
N LEU A 95 -10.33 16.13 -1.61
CA LEU A 95 -10.18 15.03 -2.55
C LEU A 95 -10.26 13.69 -1.80
N SER A 96 -11.07 12.79 -2.35
CA SER A 96 -11.24 11.43 -1.86
C SER A 96 -11.09 10.47 -3.03
N LEU A 97 -10.11 9.58 -2.96
CA LEU A 97 -9.90 8.51 -3.92
C LEU A 97 -10.09 7.16 -3.21
N SER A 98 -10.91 6.29 -3.79
CA SER A 98 -11.13 4.92 -3.30
C SER A 98 -11.14 3.95 -4.47
N SER A 99 -10.60 2.75 -4.27
CA SER A 99 -10.79 1.60 -5.15
C SER A 99 -11.86 0.69 -4.58
N PHE A 100 -12.61 0.00 -5.43
CA PHE A 100 -13.55 -1.02 -5.01
C PHE A 100 -13.10 -2.37 -5.55
N VAL A 101 -12.79 -3.29 -4.65
CA VAL A 101 -12.41 -4.67 -5.00
C VAL A 101 -13.54 -5.62 -4.64
N PHE A 102 -13.71 -6.69 -5.42
CA PHE A 102 -14.64 -7.75 -5.07
C PHE A 102 -13.92 -8.77 -4.19
N ALA A 103 -14.29 -8.81 -2.91
CA ALA A 103 -13.68 -9.64 -1.90
C ALA A 103 -14.77 -10.21 -0.99
N GLY A 104 -14.74 -11.52 -0.74
CA GLY A 104 -15.63 -12.15 0.24
C GLY A 104 -17.11 -12.15 -0.15
N GLY A 105 -17.42 -12.09 -1.45
CA GLY A 105 -18.79 -12.03 -1.98
C GLY A 105 -19.41 -10.63 -2.02
N SER A 106 -18.61 -9.58 -1.76
CA SER A 106 -19.08 -8.18 -1.73
C SER A 106 -18.04 -7.23 -2.30
N HIS A 107 -18.48 -6.05 -2.75
CA HIS A 107 -17.56 -4.96 -3.04
C HIS A 107 -17.08 -4.30 -1.76
N GLN A 108 -15.76 -4.14 -1.63
CA GLN A 108 -15.14 -3.44 -0.52
C GLN A 108 -14.37 -2.24 -1.04
N GLY A 109 -14.64 -1.10 -0.41
CA GLY A 109 -13.91 0.14 -0.67
C GLY A 109 -12.58 0.14 0.06
N ILE A 110 -11.50 0.27 -0.68
CA ILE A 110 -10.16 0.56 -0.18
C ILE A 110 -9.92 2.05 -0.36
N LYS A 111 -9.77 2.79 0.73
CA LYS A 111 -9.49 4.23 0.68
C LYS A 111 -8.04 4.47 0.27
N LEU A 112 -7.85 5.04 -0.91
CA LEU A 112 -6.52 5.31 -1.48
C LEU A 112 -6.00 6.70 -1.09
N PHE A 113 -6.89 7.68 -0.95
CA PHE A 113 -6.53 9.02 -0.50
C PHE A 113 -7.75 9.70 0.11
N CYS A 114 -7.55 10.49 1.16
CA CYS A 114 -8.55 11.40 1.71
C CYS A 114 -7.84 12.61 2.30
N GLY A 115 -8.08 13.80 1.76
CA GLY A 115 -7.43 15.00 2.29
C GLY A 115 -7.85 16.27 1.58
N ILE A 116 -7.36 17.40 2.10
CA ILE A 116 -7.52 18.71 1.48
C ILE A 116 -6.35 18.94 0.54
N ILE A 117 -6.64 19.35 -0.69
CA ILE A 117 -5.66 19.81 -1.67
C ILE A 117 -5.75 21.33 -1.75
N GLY A 118 -4.67 22.01 -1.34
CA GLY A 118 -4.57 23.47 -1.36
C GLY A 118 -3.85 24.06 -2.56
N GLU A 119 -3.05 23.26 -3.26
CA GLU A 119 -2.16 23.70 -4.32
C GLU A 119 -1.97 22.61 -5.40
N PRO A 120 -1.49 22.97 -6.61
CA PRO A 120 -1.21 21.99 -7.66
C PRO A 120 -0.21 20.93 -7.21
N CYS A 121 -0.53 19.66 -7.42
CA CYS A 121 0.33 18.54 -7.02
C CYS A 121 0.11 17.30 -7.88
N GLY A 122 1.04 16.34 -7.79
CA GLY A 122 0.89 14.98 -8.32
C GLY A 122 0.69 13.99 -7.18
N LEU A 123 -0.32 13.13 -7.30
CA LEU A 123 -0.54 12.01 -6.40
C LEU A 123 -0.31 10.72 -7.19
N THR A 124 0.67 9.92 -6.77
CA THR A 124 0.96 8.60 -7.35
C THR A 124 0.79 7.55 -6.27
N ARG A 125 -0.02 6.52 -6.54
CA ARG A 125 -0.12 5.34 -5.68
C ARG A 125 -0.03 4.07 -6.52
N ARG A 126 0.88 3.19 -6.13
CA ARG A 126 0.99 1.83 -6.68
C ARG A 126 0.06 0.93 -5.86
N LEU A 127 -0.82 0.19 -6.52
CA LEU A 127 -1.83 -0.69 -5.91
C LEU A 127 -1.55 -2.15 -6.23
#